data_AF-A0A930Z958-F1
#
_entry.id   AF-A0A930Z958-F1
#
_cell.length_a   1.000
_cell.length_b   1.000
_cell.length_c   1.000
_cell.angle_alpha   90.00
_cell.angle_beta   90.00
_cell.angle_gamma   90.00
#
_symmetry.space_group_name_H-M   'P 1'
#
loop_
_entity.id
_entity.type
_entity.pdbx_description
1 polymer ?
#
loop_
_entity_poly.entity_id
_entity_poly.type
_entity_poly.pdbx_seq_one_letter_code
_entity_poly.pdbx_strand_id
1 'polypeptide(L)'
;MEPSRSMLLAMVALIAVGAAACGHRLKPPAGRTAVLVFPDRDSLIKLTQMNKDNPDAIAGLGEAATGRPIVGGTHVKVLSHDDRTAEIVVTRGPYQGLHGFVAKLDVD
;
A
#
# COMPACT_ATOMS: atom_id res chain seq x y z
N MET A 1 4.44 46.02 16.27
CA MET A 1 3.37 45.14 15.77
C MET A 1 3.56 43.80 16.45
N GLU A 2 2.82 43.59 17.54
CA GLU A 2 2.89 42.34 18.30
C GLU A 2 2.06 41.28 17.57
N PRO A 3 2.62 40.09 17.27
CA PRO A 3 1.83 39.02 16.70
C PRO A 3 0.77 38.60 17.72
N SER A 4 -0.49 38.78 17.36
CA SER A 4 -1.64 38.42 18.17
C SER A 4 -1.59 36.93 18.53
N ARG A 5 -1.85 36.60 19.79
CA ARG A 5 -1.83 35.24 20.35
C ARG A 5 -2.65 34.22 19.54
N SER A 6 -3.64 34.68 18.77
CA SER A 6 -4.46 33.86 17.86
C SER A 6 -3.75 33.42 16.58
N MET A 7 -2.66 34.06 16.17
CA MET A 7 -1.93 33.70 14.95
C MET A 7 -0.95 32.54 15.18
N LEU A 8 -0.44 32.36 16.41
CA LEU A 8 0.39 31.20 16.75
C LEU A 8 -0.39 29.88 16.80
N LEU A 9 -1.65 29.89 17.28
CA LEU A 9 -2.45 28.67 17.35
C LEU A 9 -2.82 28.11 15.97
N ALA A 10 -3.00 28.99 14.97
CA ALA A 10 -3.34 28.56 13.62
C ALA A 10 -2.19 27.81 12.92
N MET A 11 -0.93 28.10 13.26
CA MET A 11 0.22 27.38 12.71
C MET A 11 0.48 26.02 13.38
N VAL A 12 0.11 25.84 14.65
CA VAL A 12 0.28 24.55 15.34
C VAL A 12 -0.76 23.52 14.86
N ALA A 13 -1.95 23.97 14.44
CA ALA A 13 -3.00 23.08 13.93
C ALA A 13 -2.67 22.43 12.57
N LEU A 14 -1.79 23.03 11.77
CA LEU A 14 -1.38 22.47 10.46
C LEU A 14 -0.32 21.37 10.54
N ILE A 15 0.37 21.23 11.68
CA ILE A 15 1.37 20.17 11.89
C ILE A 15 0.74 18.90 12.46
N ALA A 16 -0.46 18.99 13.07
CA ALA A 16 -1.16 17.86 13.67
C ALA A 16 -1.70 16.85 12.66
N VAL A 17 -1.82 17.19 11.37
CA VAL A 17 -2.25 16.25 10.30
C VAL A 17 -1.09 15.36 9.81
N GLY A 18 0.12 15.52 10.35
CA GLY A 18 1.28 14.69 9.99
C GLY A 18 1.51 13.46 10.88
N ALA A 19 0.84 13.36 12.03
CA ALA A 19 1.21 12.40 13.09
C ALA A 19 0.33 11.16 13.19
N ALA A 20 -0.69 11.01 12.33
CA ALA A 20 -1.37 9.73 12.13
C ALA A 20 -0.66 8.92 11.03
N ALA A 21 0.66 8.76 11.16
CA ALA A 21 1.36 7.71 10.42
C ALA A 21 0.98 6.37 11.08
N CYS A 22 -0.24 5.90 10.83
CA CYS A 22 -0.58 4.49 11.01
C CYS A 22 0.45 3.71 10.20
N GLY A 23 1.46 3.21 10.89
CA GLY A 23 2.57 2.48 10.30
C GLY A 23 2.09 1.10 9.91
N HIS A 24 1.37 1.02 8.79
CA HIS A 24 0.84 -0.20 8.24
C HIS A 24 1.97 -1.14 7.85
N ARG A 25 1.67 -2.45 7.86
CA ARG A 25 2.62 -3.47 7.41
C ARG A 25 1.99 -4.35 6.37
N LEU A 26 2.81 -4.81 5.43
CA LEU A 26 2.39 -5.83 4.49
C LEU A 26 2.18 -7.16 5.22
N LYS A 27 0.97 -7.72 5.10
CA LYS A 27 0.56 -8.98 5.67
C LYS A 27 0.39 -10.00 4.55
N PRO A 28 1.30 -10.98 4.40
CA PRO A 28 1.15 -12.01 3.40
C PRO A 28 -0.12 -12.84 3.62
N PRO A 29 -0.79 -13.29 2.56
CA PRO A 29 -1.84 -14.28 2.67
C PRO A 29 -1.30 -15.59 3.24
N ALA A 30 -2.18 -16.40 3.84
CA ALA A 30 -1.81 -17.64 4.52
C ALA A 30 -0.99 -18.57 3.61
N GLY A 31 0.15 -19.06 4.11
CA GLY A 31 1.06 -19.94 3.36
C GLY A 31 2.03 -19.20 2.41
N ARG A 32 2.00 -17.86 2.36
CA ARG A 32 2.99 -17.06 1.62
C ARG A 32 3.89 -16.25 2.56
N THR A 33 5.08 -15.93 2.09
CA THR A 33 6.05 -15.07 2.82
C THR A 33 6.13 -13.65 2.25
N ALA A 34 5.46 -13.40 1.12
CA ALA A 34 5.49 -12.13 0.41
C ALA A 34 4.10 -11.69 -0.05
N VAL A 35 3.91 -10.37 -0.12
CA VAL A 35 2.77 -9.69 -0.73
C VAL A 35 3.18 -9.20 -2.11
N LEU A 36 2.32 -9.38 -3.11
CA LEU A 36 2.57 -8.89 -4.47
C LEU A 36 2.14 -7.42 -4.56
N VAL A 37 3.11 -6.54 -4.85
CA VAL A 37 2.89 -5.10 -5.08
C VAL A 37 2.85 -4.82 -6.58
N PHE A 38 1.70 -4.39 -7.08
CA PHE A 38 1.49 -4.13 -8.51
C PHE A 38 1.79 -2.66 -8.84
N PRO A 39 2.34 -2.36 -10.01
CA PRO A 39 2.61 -0.99 -10.42
C PRO A 39 1.31 -0.18 -10.66
N ASP A 40 0.25 -0.87 -11.08
CA ASP A 40 -1.05 -0.29 -11.38
C ASP A 40 -2.20 -1.12 -10.78
N ARG A 41 -3.34 -0.46 -10.60
CA ARG A 41 -4.55 -1.06 -10.01
C ARG A 41 -5.20 -2.09 -10.94
N ASP A 42 -5.24 -1.82 -12.24
CA ASP A 42 -5.90 -2.67 -13.23
C ASP A 42 -5.28 -4.06 -13.27
N SER A 43 -3.95 -4.16 -13.19
CA SER A 43 -3.21 -5.43 -13.10
C SER A 43 -3.63 -6.25 -11.89
N LEU A 44 -3.76 -5.62 -10.71
CA LEU A 44 -4.22 -6.29 -9.49
C LEU A 44 -5.68 -6.77 -9.63
N ILE A 45 -6.57 -5.93 -10.16
CA ILE A 45 -7.98 -6.29 -10.37
C ILE A 45 -8.09 -7.44 -11.36
N LYS A 46 -7.38 -7.35 -12.49
CA LYS A 46 -7.38 -8.35 -13.55
C LYS A 46 -6.86 -9.70 -13.05
N LEU A 47 -5.80 -9.71 -12.24
CA LEU A 47 -5.29 -10.92 -11.61
C LEU A 47 -6.28 -11.48 -10.60
N THR A 48 -6.89 -10.63 -9.77
CA THR A 48 -7.87 -11.06 -8.76
C THR A 48 -9.12 -11.64 -9.41
N GLN A 49 -9.59 -11.05 -10.51
CA GLN A 49 -10.69 -11.57 -11.32
C GLN A 49 -10.29 -12.89 -11.97
N MET A 50 -9.15 -12.95 -12.66
CA MET A 50 -8.69 -14.21 -13.27
C MET A 50 -8.50 -15.33 -12.25
N ASN A 51 -7.96 -15.05 -11.06
CA ASN A 51 -7.86 -16.05 -9.98
C ASN A 51 -9.21 -16.58 -9.54
N LYS A 52 -10.23 -15.70 -9.50
CA LYS A 52 -11.58 -16.05 -9.10
C LYS A 52 -12.28 -16.89 -10.19
N ASP A 53 -12.08 -16.53 -11.45
CA ASP A 53 -12.73 -17.18 -12.59
C ASP A 53 -12.03 -18.48 -12.99
N ASN A 54 -10.69 -18.53 -12.94
CA ASN A 54 -9.87 -19.68 -13.32
C ASN A 54 -8.54 -19.71 -12.52
N PRO A 55 -8.50 -20.39 -11.37
CA PRO A 55 -7.28 -20.46 -10.55
C PRO A 55 -6.09 -21.10 -11.28
N ASP A 56 -6.35 -21.99 -12.24
CA ASP A 56 -5.32 -22.62 -13.09
C ASP A 56 -4.78 -21.71 -14.20
N ALA A 57 -5.49 -20.63 -14.56
CA ALA A 57 -5.06 -19.71 -15.61
C ALA A 57 -3.91 -18.78 -15.16
N ILE A 58 -3.62 -18.70 -13.86
CA ILE A 58 -2.53 -17.87 -13.32
C ILE A 58 -1.16 -18.36 -13.77
N ALA A 59 -1.00 -19.66 -14.01
CA ALA A 59 0.24 -20.24 -14.50
C ALA A 59 0.64 -19.71 -15.90
N GLY A 60 -0.31 -19.16 -16.67
CA GLY A 60 -0.09 -18.67 -18.04
C GLY A 60 0.18 -17.17 -18.18
N LEU A 61 0.09 -16.38 -17.11
CA LEU A 61 0.13 -14.91 -17.21
C LEU A 61 1.52 -14.31 -17.45
N GLY A 62 2.58 -15.11 -17.33
CA GLY A 62 3.94 -14.68 -17.64
C GLY A 62 4.42 -13.47 -16.83
N GLU A 63 5.69 -13.14 -17.00
CA GLU A 63 6.40 -12.12 -16.23
C GLU A 63 5.91 -10.67 -16.46
N ALA A 64 4.81 -10.46 -17.18
CA ALA A 64 4.30 -9.13 -17.55
C ALA A 64 3.19 -8.60 -16.62
N ALA A 65 2.55 -9.47 -15.83
CA ALA A 65 1.61 -9.09 -14.77
C ALA A 65 2.27 -9.13 -13.38
N THR A 66 3.60 -9.03 -13.32
CA THR A 66 4.40 -9.31 -12.11
C THR A 66 4.25 -8.19 -11.10
N GLY A 67 3.26 -8.33 -10.23
CA GLY A 67 3.36 -7.76 -8.91
C GLY A 67 4.72 -8.14 -8.32
N ARG A 68 5.45 -7.15 -7.81
CA ARG A 68 6.74 -7.36 -7.18
C ARG A 68 6.52 -8.04 -5.83
N PRO A 69 7.10 -9.23 -5.58
CA PRO A 69 6.98 -9.85 -4.27
C PRO A 69 7.78 -9.03 -3.26
N ILE A 70 7.09 -8.51 -2.25
CA ILE A 70 7.68 -7.79 -1.12
C ILE A 70 7.47 -8.62 0.13
N VAL A 71 8.54 -8.82 0.90
CA VAL A 71 8.52 -9.63 2.12
C VAL A 71 7.46 -9.12 3.10
N GLY A 72 6.75 -10.05 3.73
CA GLY A 72 5.82 -9.75 4.81
C GLY A 72 6.48 -8.98 5.96
N GLY A 73 5.70 -8.15 6.63
CA GLY A 73 6.16 -7.30 7.73
C GLY A 73 6.84 -6.00 7.29
N THR A 74 7.00 -5.77 5.98
CA THR A 74 7.54 -4.52 5.44
C THR A 74 6.64 -3.34 5.81
N HIS A 75 7.23 -2.27 6.37
CA HIS A 75 6.49 -1.06 6.71
C HIS A 75 6.10 -0.27 5.47
N VAL A 76 4.81 0.05 5.40
CA VAL A 76 4.22 0.81 4.32
C VAL A 76 3.39 1.96 4.86
N LYS A 77 3.25 3.00 4.06
CA LYS A 77 2.26 4.06 4.26
C LYS A 77 1.18 3.85 3.22
N VAL A 78 -0.07 3.74 3.67
CA VAL A 78 -1.22 3.74 2.77
C VAL A 78 -1.45 5.18 2.32
N LEU A 79 -1.44 5.40 1.02
CA LEU A 79 -1.72 6.71 0.41
C LEU A 79 -3.21 6.87 0.14
N SER A 80 -3.85 5.79 -0.32
CA SER A 80 -5.28 5.71 -0.60
C SER A 80 -5.76 4.27 -0.49
N HIS A 81 -7.04 4.05 -0.26
CA HIS A 81 -7.63 2.72 -0.29
C HIS A 81 -9.07 2.78 -0.78
N ASP A 82 -9.52 1.68 -1.37
CA ASP A 82 -10.92 1.45 -1.71
C ASP A 82 -11.43 0.19 -1.00
N ASP A 83 -12.55 -0.39 -1.47
CA ASP A 83 -13.11 -1.60 -0.88
C ASP A 83 -12.24 -2.85 -1.09
N ARG A 84 -11.39 -2.85 -2.13
CA ARG A 84 -10.63 -4.04 -2.55
C ARG A 84 -9.12 -3.87 -2.56
N THR A 85 -8.64 -2.65 -2.80
CA THR A 85 -7.22 -2.36 -3.04
C THR A 85 -6.73 -1.23 -2.16
N ALA A 86 -5.46 -1.25 -1.80
CA ALA A 86 -4.77 -0.16 -1.13
C ALA A 86 -3.57 0.29 -1.97
N GLU A 87 -3.44 1.59 -2.16
CA GLU A 87 -2.24 2.23 -2.71
C GLU A 87 -1.27 2.47 -1.57
N ILE A 88 -0.04 1.98 -1.74
CA ILE A 88 0.98 2.00 -0.70
C ILE A 88 2.28 2.57 -1.22
N VAL A 89 3.04 3.16 -0.30
CA VAL A 89 4.47 3.44 -0.47
C VAL A 89 5.25 2.76 0.63
N VAL A 90 6.30 2.03 0.26
CA VAL A 90 7.20 1.39 1.23
C VAL A 90 8.01 2.46 1.94
N THR A 91 7.97 2.45 3.27
CA THR A 91 8.62 3.48 4.10
C THR A 91 9.94 3.01 4.70
N ARG A 92 10.21 1.70 4.74
CA ARG A 92 11.45 1.12 5.30
C ARG A 92 11.91 -0.12 4.54
N GLY A 93 13.21 -0.39 4.63
CA GLY A 93 13.85 -1.59 4.07
C GLY A 93 14.42 -1.37 2.66
N PRO A 94 14.86 -2.44 1.98
CA PRO A 94 15.54 -2.36 0.68
C PRO A 94 14.65 -1.84 -0.45
N TYR A 95 13.33 -1.82 -0.24
CA TYR A 95 12.34 -1.34 -1.19
C TYR A 95 11.78 0.04 -0.81
N GLN A 96 12.42 0.79 0.09
CA GLN A 96 11.96 2.12 0.49
C GLN A 96 11.74 3.03 -0.73
N GLY A 97 10.60 3.71 -0.75
CA GLY A 97 10.16 4.55 -1.87
C GLY A 97 9.42 3.79 -2.97
N LEU A 98 9.35 2.45 -2.91
CA LEU A 98 8.54 1.66 -3.84
C LEU A 98 7.06 2.03 -3.67
N HIS A 99 6.46 2.45 -4.77
CA HIS A 99 5.05 2.79 -4.86
C HIS A 99 4.29 1.71 -5.62
N GLY A 100 3.07 1.40 -5.20
CA GLY A 100 2.22 0.47 -5.92
C GLY A 100 0.93 0.13 -5.20
N PHE A 101 0.23 -0.86 -5.74
CA PHE A 101 -1.08 -1.30 -5.29
C PHE A 101 -1.01 -2.72 -4.73
N VAL A 102 -1.72 -2.95 -3.63
CA VAL A 102 -1.85 -4.25 -2.97
C VAL A 102 -3.31 -4.53 -2.68
N ALA A 103 -3.67 -5.79 -2.40
CA ALA A 103 -4.99 -6.09 -1.88
C ALA A 103 -5.15 -5.47 -0.49
N LYS A 104 -6.33 -4.93 -0.18
CA LYS A 104 -6.60 -4.29 1.12
C LYS A 104 -6.37 -5.25 2.29
N LEU A 105 -6.67 -6.54 2.10
CA LEU A 105 -6.48 -7.59 3.10
C LEU A 105 -5.01 -7.89 3.41
N ASP A 106 -4.11 -7.49 2.50
CA ASP A 106 -2.67 -7.69 2.64
C ASP A 106 -1.98 -6.51 3.35
N VAL A 107 -2.76 -5.59 3.94
CA VAL A 107 -2.29 -4.46 4.74
C VAL A 107 -2.93 -4.53 6.13
N ASP A 108 -2.10 -4.51 7.17
CA ASP A 108 -2.52 -4.44 8.58
C ASP A 108 -2.75 -3.00 9.03
#